data_AF-A0A2E7MAQ5-F1
#
_entry.id   AF-A0A2E7MAQ5-F1
#
_cell.length_a   1.000
_cell.length_b   1.000
_cell.length_c   1.000
_cell.angle_alpha   90.00
_cell.angle_beta   90.00
_cell.angle_gamma   90.00
#
_symmetry.space_group_name_H-M   'P 1'
#
loop_
_entity.id
_entity.type
_entity.pdbx_description
1 polymer ?
#
loop_
_entity_poly.entity_id
_entity_poly.type
_entity_poly.pdbx_seq_one_letter_code
_entity_poly.pdbx_strand_id
1 'polypeptide(L)'
;MESRPMTSNTMYLRNVLGALLLVLLALPMSGCPGKSSRSSGSQDADNPRAIHAATVQLVKESKADGRVDYKRAFSGFSSACDMGAEISEPHVEACYNAGVAAARLDRANTATRYYKMALVADPTFAGAVRNLTVSLLADGKPVEALPIYEEYLAANPKDWDMINNYAGALGEAGRHQEGVEAIQKLLFENPKDTRAYKTLARIYFLAGQYRMSQMASANALKLAPEDADIHNNIGITFLKEDKEAEAVVAFKEALKLDPNNLEANMNLGLIAVASADYQLAAECFQKVLRDYPGHTESLIGMGIAYRGILELDTAVTQYNSILANNPCQETALLNKGIVQHLFLKKYKEAKKTYSALQKCNPAEAAVAQWVEKVDEDIAEEERVAAELAEMERQLAELEAKAKAKAQMLLAEIDRAQKVFVKYKEIKQDPSWAEEVQVQIEATNYAIESEDFFFMEEQSQYLDEFMVAYYQYALVDEEGKPIADPEEWTSRAAIEIPEPEEPEATTEATAPDAAGTEGADSSAPEPPAEAEPAQETAAEPAAEPAEATEEANTTETGNIVE
;
A
#
# COMPACT_ATOMS: atom_id res chain seq x y z
N MET A 1 -13.82 -29.20 -16.36
CA MET A 1 -12.48 -29.07 -16.96
C MET A 1 -12.55 -27.96 -17.99
N GLU A 2 -12.36 -26.72 -17.56
CA GLU A 2 -12.06 -25.59 -18.44
C GLU A 2 -10.96 -24.79 -17.75
N SER A 3 -9.85 -24.63 -18.47
CA SER A 3 -8.63 -23.96 -18.03
C SER A 3 -8.89 -22.46 -17.86
N ARG A 4 -8.87 -21.99 -16.61
CA ARG A 4 -8.79 -20.54 -16.33
C ARG A 4 -7.41 -20.02 -16.75
N PRO A 5 -7.33 -18.86 -17.41
CA PRO A 5 -6.05 -18.27 -17.79
C PRO A 5 -5.29 -17.83 -16.52
N MET A 6 -3.99 -18.17 -16.45
CA MET A 6 -3.09 -17.61 -15.45
C MET A 6 -3.19 -16.09 -15.50
N THR A 7 -3.48 -15.47 -14.34
CA THR A 7 -3.72 -14.04 -14.22
C THR A 7 -2.45 -13.24 -14.52
N SER A 8 -2.64 -12.14 -15.28
CA SER A 8 -1.65 -11.14 -15.72
C SER A 8 -0.64 -10.68 -14.64
N ASN A 9 -1.02 -10.75 -13.35
CA ASN A 9 -0.18 -10.35 -12.22
C ASN A 9 1.08 -11.19 -12.02
N THR A 10 1.05 -12.49 -12.33
CA THR A 10 2.26 -13.35 -12.21
C THR A 10 3.26 -13.07 -13.32
N MET A 11 2.77 -12.70 -14.51
CA MET A 11 3.61 -12.36 -15.67
C MET A 11 4.24 -10.96 -15.52
N TYR A 12 3.52 -10.00 -14.92
CA TYR A 12 4.05 -8.68 -14.56
C TYR A 12 5.09 -8.79 -13.43
N LEU A 13 4.84 -9.58 -12.38
CA LEU A 13 5.83 -9.81 -11.32
C LEU A 13 7.08 -10.49 -11.90
N ARG A 14 6.94 -11.49 -12.78
CA ARG A 14 8.08 -12.19 -13.42
C ARG A 14 8.88 -11.28 -14.36
N ASN A 15 8.23 -10.34 -15.05
CA ASN A 15 8.89 -9.37 -15.93
C ASN A 15 9.56 -8.23 -15.15
N VAL A 16 8.97 -7.77 -14.04
CA VAL A 16 9.56 -6.79 -13.11
C VAL A 16 10.72 -7.44 -12.32
N LEU A 17 10.58 -8.70 -11.89
CA LEU A 17 11.64 -9.52 -11.26
C LEU A 17 12.79 -9.84 -12.21
N GLY A 18 12.51 -10.00 -13.51
CA GLY A 18 13.51 -10.28 -14.53
C GLY A 18 14.41 -9.09 -14.89
N ALA A 19 13.95 -7.86 -14.64
CA ALA A 19 14.67 -6.61 -14.94
C ALA A 19 15.58 -6.13 -13.78
N LEU A 20 15.48 -6.73 -12.59
CA LEU A 20 16.15 -6.32 -11.36
C LEU A 20 17.57 -6.90 -11.16
N LEU A 21 18.17 -7.46 -12.21
CA LEU A 21 19.40 -8.28 -12.14
C LEU A 21 20.70 -7.51 -12.39
N LEU A 22 20.77 -6.21 -12.10
CA LEU A 22 21.98 -5.41 -12.24
C LEU A 22 22.29 -4.68 -10.92
N VAL A 23 23.18 -5.26 -10.12
CA VAL A 23 23.67 -4.63 -8.89
C VAL A 23 25.00 -3.91 -9.12
N LEU A 24 25.01 -2.70 -8.58
CA LEU A 24 26.07 -1.70 -8.48
C LEU A 24 27.30 -2.20 -7.73
N LEU A 25 28.48 -2.05 -8.35
CA LEU A 25 29.79 -2.33 -7.73
C LEU A 25 30.26 -1.18 -6.82
N ALA A 26 30.63 -1.52 -5.57
CA ALA A 26 31.29 -0.63 -4.62
C ALA A 26 32.79 -0.44 -4.93
N LEU A 27 33.29 0.79 -4.80
CA LEU A 27 34.67 1.21 -5.12
C LEU A 27 35.63 1.10 -3.93
N PRO A 28 36.88 0.61 -4.12
CA PRO A 28 37.96 0.79 -3.15
C PRO A 28 38.67 2.14 -3.35
N MET A 29 38.91 2.86 -2.26
CA MET A 29 39.70 4.09 -2.23
C MET A 29 41.19 3.76 -2.08
N SER A 30 41.96 3.82 -3.16
CA SER A 30 43.43 3.81 -3.07
C SER A 30 43.93 5.19 -2.65
N GLY A 31 44.43 5.29 -1.42
CA GLY A 31 45.20 6.44 -0.96
C GLY A 31 46.66 6.34 -1.43
N CYS A 32 47.26 7.49 -1.76
CA CYS A 32 48.70 7.62 -1.95
C CYS A 32 49.28 8.84 -1.19
N PRO A 33 50.59 8.83 -0.89
CA PRO A 33 51.20 9.54 0.24
C PRO A 33 51.72 10.94 -0.12
N GLY A 34 51.83 11.82 0.88
CA GLY A 34 52.21 13.23 0.69
C GLY A 34 53.69 13.56 0.89
N LYS A 35 54.03 14.85 0.66
CA LYS A 35 54.91 15.71 1.50
C LYS A 35 55.00 17.18 1.02
N SER A 36 54.75 18.10 1.98
CA SER A 36 55.36 19.44 2.28
C SER A 36 55.41 20.55 1.19
N SER A 37 55.25 21.87 1.43
CA SER A 37 55.29 22.72 2.64
C SER A 37 54.82 24.17 2.36
N ARG A 38 54.36 24.84 3.43
CA ARG A 38 54.48 26.28 3.82
C ARG A 38 53.59 27.38 3.22
N SER A 39 53.30 28.31 4.14
CA SER A 39 52.30 29.37 4.26
C SER A 39 52.62 30.70 3.56
N SER A 40 51.60 31.49 3.18
CA SER A 40 51.28 32.82 3.74
C SER A 40 50.28 33.64 2.90
N GLY A 41 49.26 34.22 3.53
CA GLY A 41 48.80 35.59 3.26
C GLY A 41 47.83 35.85 2.09
N SER A 42 46.52 35.83 2.40
CA SER A 42 45.46 36.75 1.94
C SER A 42 45.36 37.19 0.47
N GLN A 43 45.83 36.39 -0.49
CA GLN A 43 45.42 36.44 -1.91
C GLN A 43 44.81 35.11 -2.39
N ASP A 44 44.69 34.11 -1.50
CA ASP A 44 44.39 32.72 -1.85
C ASP A 44 42.91 32.37 -2.07
N ALA A 45 41.99 33.34 -1.93
CA ALA A 45 40.55 33.07 -2.03
C ALA A 45 40.09 32.64 -3.44
N ASP A 46 40.83 33.02 -4.48
CA ASP A 46 40.52 32.72 -5.89
C ASP A 46 41.52 31.73 -6.52
N ASN A 47 42.33 31.02 -5.73
CA ASN A 47 43.31 30.06 -6.24
C ASN A 47 42.74 28.62 -6.21
N PRO A 48 42.43 28.01 -7.37
CA PRO A 48 41.82 26.67 -7.41
C PRO A 48 42.70 25.59 -6.75
N ARG A 49 44.04 25.73 -6.78
CA ARG A 49 44.94 24.79 -6.10
C ARG A 49 44.87 24.91 -4.58
N ALA A 50 44.79 26.13 -4.06
CA ALA A 50 44.67 26.37 -2.63
C ALA A 50 43.32 25.87 -2.09
N ILE A 51 42.24 26.09 -2.85
CA ILE A 51 40.90 25.60 -2.53
C ILE A 51 40.85 24.07 -2.53
N HIS A 52 41.41 23.41 -3.56
CA HIS A 52 41.50 21.95 -3.61
C HIS A 52 42.28 21.41 -2.41
N ALA A 53 43.48 21.94 -2.15
CA ALA A 53 44.33 21.50 -1.03
C ALA A 53 43.64 21.68 0.33
N ALA A 54 42.99 22.82 0.56
CA ALA A 54 42.22 23.07 1.77
C ALA A 54 41.05 22.09 1.93
N THR A 55 40.37 21.76 0.82
CA THR A 55 39.26 20.81 0.82
C THR A 55 39.73 19.37 1.07
N VAL A 56 40.87 18.96 0.49
CA VAL A 56 41.51 17.67 0.79
C VAL A 56 41.85 17.57 2.28
N GLN A 57 42.41 18.64 2.87
CA GLN A 57 42.76 18.66 4.28
C GLN A 57 41.52 18.53 5.17
N LEU A 58 40.46 19.26 4.85
CA LEU A 58 39.18 19.16 5.53
C LEU A 58 38.65 17.71 5.53
N VAL A 59 38.63 17.05 4.37
CA VAL A 59 38.16 15.66 4.28
C VAL A 59 39.02 14.70 5.10
N LYS A 60 40.34 14.92 5.17
CA LYS A 60 41.25 14.11 6.00
C LYS A 60 40.96 14.27 7.49
N GLU A 61 40.75 15.50 7.95
CA GLU A 61 40.41 15.80 9.35
C GLU A 61 39.05 15.20 9.72
N SER A 62 38.03 15.36 8.88
CA SER A 62 36.70 14.79 9.13
C SER A 62 36.66 13.26 9.17
N LYS A 63 37.62 12.59 8.50
CA LYS A 63 37.77 11.12 8.62
C LYS A 63 38.28 10.69 9.99
N ALA A 64 39.06 11.52 10.68
CA ALA A 64 39.52 11.24 12.03
C ALA A 64 38.37 11.34 13.05
N ASP A 65 37.42 12.24 12.81
CA ASP A 65 36.23 12.46 13.65
C ASP A 65 35.04 11.56 13.27
N GLY A 66 35.21 10.68 12.28
CA GLY A 66 34.26 9.62 11.93
C GLY A 66 33.11 9.99 10.99
N ARG A 67 33.00 11.23 10.49
CA ARG A 67 31.99 11.63 9.48
C ARG A 67 32.49 12.72 8.56
N VAL A 68 32.63 12.41 7.27
CA VAL A 68 32.98 13.39 6.22
C VAL A 68 31.74 14.20 5.84
N ASP A 69 31.82 15.53 5.91
CA ASP A 69 30.79 16.43 5.36
C ASP A 69 30.92 16.51 3.84
N TYR A 70 30.19 15.64 3.14
CA TYR A 70 30.21 15.59 1.68
C TYR A 70 29.58 16.83 1.02
N LYS A 71 28.71 17.59 1.69
CA LYS A 71 28.16 18.84 1.13
C LYS A 71 29.25 19.90 1.05
N ARG A 72 30.03 20.04 2.13
CA ARG A 72 31.16 20.97 2.17
C ARG A 72 32.31 20.51 1.28
N ALA A 73 32.62 19.23 1.26
CA ALA A 73 33.62 18.66 0.36
C ALA A 73 33.24 18.89 -1.12
N PHE A 74 31.99 18.64 -1.48
CA PHE A 74 31.48 18.91 -2.84
C PHE A 74 31.67 20.38 -3.20
N SER A 75 31.24 21.30 -2.34
CA SER A 75 31.37 22.75 -2.60
C SER A 75 32.81 23.19 -2.84
N GLY A 76 33.77 22.65 -2.08
CA GLY A 76 35.18 23.00 -2.23
C GLY A 76 35.80 22.41 -3.51
N PHE A 77 35.56 21.13 -3.78
CA PHE A 77 36.08 20.46 -4.97
C PHE A 77 35.45 20.98 -6.26
N SER A 78 34.13 21.21 -6.28
CA SER A 78 33.43 21.76 -7.44
C SER A 78 33.94 23.15 -7.78
N SER A 79 34.12 23.99 -6.76
CA SER A 79 34.67 25.35 -6.89
C SER A 79 36.08 25.33 -7.47
N ALA A 80 36.97 24.46 -6.96
CA ALA A 80 38.32 24.28 -7.51
C ALA A 80 38.33 23.73 -8.95
N CYS A 81 37.42 22.82 -9.28
CA CYS A 81 37.27 22.29 -10.63
C CYS A 81 36.77 23.38 -11.60
N ASP A 82 35.68 24.06 -11.26
CA ASP A 82 35.03 25.06 -12.13
C ASP A 82 35.93 26.29 -12.37
N MET A 83 36.83 26.63 -11.44
CA MET A 83 37.84 27.69 -11.60
C MET A 83 39.11 27.26 -12.34
N GLY A 84 39.40 25.96 -12.40
CA GLY A 84 40.59 25.46 -13.09
C GLY A 84 40.36 25.47 -14.60
N ALA A 85 40.79 26.50 -15.32
CA ALA A 85 40.75 26.52 -16.79
C ALA A 85 42.01 25.90 -17.44
N GLU A 86 43.05 25.60 -16.66
CA GLU A 86 44.33 25.08 -17.15
C GLU A 86 44.45 23.56 -16.94
N ILE A 87 44.81 22.83 -18.00
CA ILE A 87 45.16 21.41 -18.00
C ILE A 87 46.37 21.19 -17.08
N SER A 88 46.11 21.06 -15.78
CA SER A 88 47.10 20.79 -14.75
C SER A 88 46.58 19.72 -13.80
N GLU A 89 47.49 18.89 -13.27
CA GLU A 89 47.20 17.76 -12.38
C GLU A 89 46.20 18.10 -11.23
N PRO A 90 46.29 19.28 -10.57
CA PRO A 90 45.32 19.65 -9.53
C PRO A 90 43.88 19.87 -10.03
N HIS A 91 43.69 20.24 -11.31
CA HIS A 91 42.37 20.44 -11.90
C HIS A 91 41.67 19.09 -12.15
N VAL A 92 42.39 18.10 -12.69
CA VAL A 92 41.87 16.73 -12.91
C VAL A 92 41.38 16.13 -11.59
N GLU A 93 42.20 16.20 -10.54
CA GLU A 93 41.85 15.69 -9.21
C GLU A 93 40.69 16.46 -8.57
N ALA A 94 40.62 17.78 -8.76
CA ALA A 94 39.51 18.58 -8.25
C ALA A 94 38.17 18.17 -8.88
N CYS A 95 38.14 18.03 -10.21
CA CYS A 95 36.94 17.58 -10.92
C CYS A 95 36.57 16.15 -10.51
N TYR A 96 37.54 15.23 -10.46
CA TYR A 96 37.28 13.87 -9.99
C TYR A 96 36.71 13.83 -8.56
N ASN A 97 37.32 14.55 -7.63
CA ASN A 97 36.87 14.59 -6.22
C ASN A 97 35.51 15.28 -6.06
N ALA A 98 35.19 16.27 -6.90
CA ALA A 98 33.85 16.86 -6.98
C ALA A 98 32.83 15.81 -7.42
N GLY A 99 33.17 15.00 -8.42
CA GLY A 99 32.34 13.88 -8.86
C GLY A 99 32.11 12.84 -7.77
N VAL A 100 33.16 12.44 -7.04
CA VAL A 100 33.06 11.50 -5.91
C VAL A 100 32.18 12.07 -4.80
N ALA A 101 32.35 13.34 -4.44
CA ALA A 101 31.53 13.98 -3.41
C ALA A 101 30.06 14.10 -3.85
N ALA A 102 29.79 14.41 -5.12
CA ALA A 102 28.45 14.43 -5.68
C ALA A 102 27.77 13.05 -5.64
N ALA A 103 28.51 11.98 -5.99
CA ALA A 103 28.00 10.62 -5.92
C ALA A 103 27.62 10.22 -4.49
N ARG A 104 28.41 10.63 -3.49
CA ARG A 104 28.11 10.41 -2.05
C ARG A 104 26.92 11.20 -1.53
N LEU A 105 26.49 12.24 -2.26
CA LEU A 105 25.28 13.01 -2.00
C LEU A 105 24.08 12.52 -2.82
N ASP A 106 24.21 11.36 -3.48
CA ASP A 106 23.18 10.79 -4.36
C ASP A 106 22.82 11.70 -5.55
N ARG A 107 23.81 12.44 -6.05
CA ARG A 107 23.68 13.35 -7.21
C ARG A 107 24.36 12.75 -8.44
N ALA A 108 23.81 11.64 -8.95
CA ALA A 108 24.40 10.88 -10.05
C ALA A 108 24.73 11.73 -11.29
N ASN A 109 23.77 12.54 -11.78
CA ASN A 109 23.97 13.41 -12.93
C ASN A 109 25.11 14.42 -12.73
N THR A 110 25.22 14.99 -11.53
CA THR A 110 26.30 15.91 -11.17
C THR A 110 27.65 15.19 -11.11
N ALA A 111 27.68 13.97 -10.56
CA ALA A 111 28.89 13.15 -10.51
C ALA A 111 29.42 12.85 -11.92
N THR A 112 28.55 12.35 -12.81
CA THR A 112 28.84 12.06 -14.21
C THR A 112 29.41 13.28 -14.95
N ARG A 113 28.84 14.48 -14.74
CA ARG A 113 29.38 15.72 -15.32
C ARG A 113 30.82 15.97 -14.89
N TYR A 114 31.12 15.89 -13.60
CA TYR A 114 32.45 16.18 -13.08
C TYR A 114 33.48 15.11 -13.47
N TYR A 115 33.08 13.84 -13.58
CA TYR A 115 33.96 12.81 -14.13
C TYR A 115 34.28 13.07 -15.61
N LYS A 116 33.29 13.48 -16.42
CA LYS A 116 33.54 13.90 -17.81
C LYS A 116 34.50 15.09 -17.89
N MET A 117 34.36 16.08 -17.01
CA MET A 117 35.30 17.21 -16.93
C MET A 117 36.73 16.76 -16.60
N ALA A 118 36.89 15.82 -15.66
CA ALA A 118 38.20 15.25 -15.35
C ALA A 118 38.83 14.55 -16.57
N LEU A 119 38.03 13.82 -17.36
CA LEU A 119 38.52 13.14 -18.57
C LEU A 119 38.78 14.07 -19.76
N VAL A 120 38.10 15.21 -19.85
CA VAL A 120 38.46 16.26 -20.82
C VAL A 120 39.85 16.82 -20.53
N ALA A 121 40.21 16.95 -19.25
CA ALA A 121 41.52 17.43 -18.83
C ALA A 121 42.61 16.34 -18.93
N ASP A 122 42.29 15.09 -18.58
CA ASP A 122 43.18 13.93 -18.74
C ASP A 122 42.36 12.66 -19.10
N PRO A 123 42.33 12.27 -20.39
CA PRO A 123 41.65 11.05 -20.84
C PRO A 123 42.21 9.76 -20.25
N THR A 124 43.43 9.80 -19.71
CA THR A 124 44.11 8.65 -19.09
C THR A 124 43.93 8.59 -17.57
N PHE A 125 43.05 9.42 -16.99
CA PHE A 125 42.79 9.41 -15.57
C PHE A 125 41.89 8.23 -15.16
N ALA A 126 42.52 7.11 -14.77
CA ALA A 126 41.87 5.83 -14.49
C ALA A 126 40.71 5.91 -13.47
N GLY A 127 40.83 6.80 -12.47
CA GLY A 127 39.79 6.99 -11.46
C GLY A 127 38.47 7.51 -12.06
N ALA A 128 38.54 8.51 -12.94
CA ALA A 128 37.35 9.06 -13.59
C ALA A 128 36.79 8.10 -14.63
N VAL A 129 37.63 7.35 -15.37
CA VAL A 129 37.17 6.30 -16.28
C VAL A 129 36.35 5.26 -15.52
N ARG A 130 36.89 4.68 -14.43
CA ARG A 130 36.16 3.69 -13.62
C ARG A 130 34.84 4.24 -13.09
N ASN A 131 34.85 5.41 -12.46
CA ASN A 131 33.64 5.91 -11.82
C ASN A 131 32.59 6.35 -12.85
N LEU A 132 32.99 6.98 -13.95
CA LEU A 132 32.06 7.39 -15.01
C LEU A 132 31.42 6.18 -15.67
N THR A 133 32.22 5.18 -16.03
CA THR A 133 31.71 3.97 -16.70
C THR A 133 30.81 3.15 -15.77
N VAL A 134 31.15 3.02 -14.48
CA VAL A 134 30.26 2.39 -13.48
C VAL A 134 28.93 3.16 -13.36
N SER A 135 28.97 4.49 -13.32
CA SER A 135 27.73 5.30 -13.30
C SER A 135 26.89 5.10 -14.57
N LEU A 136 27.50 5.02 -15.75
CA LEU A 136 26.79 4.75 -17.00
C LEU A 136 26.19 3.35 -17.04
N LEU A 137 26.88 2.33 -16.53
CA LEU A 137 26.36 0.96 -16.44
C LEU A 137 25.16 0.88 -15.48
N ALA A 138 25.25 1.55 -14.33
CA ALA A 138 24.15 1.67 -13.39
C ALA A 138 22.92 2.38 -13.99
N ASP A 139 23.15 3.39 -14.84
CA ASP A 139 22.10 4.07 -15.60
C ASP A 139 21.54 3.24 -16.77
N GLY A 140 22.00 2.00 -16.96
CA GLY A 140 21.58 1.13 -18.06
C GLY A 140 22.11 1.56 -19.43
N LYS A 141 23.25 2.27 -19.47
CA LYS A 141 23.88 2.82 -20.68
C LYS A 141 25.23 2.16 -20.99
N PRO A 142 25.29 0.82 -21.16
CA PRO A 142 26.56 0.13 -21.37
C PRO A 142 27.24 0.54 -22.67
N VAL A 143 26.48 0.86 -23.72
CA VAL A 143 27.02 1.31 -25.03
C VAL A 143 27.76 2.66 -24.91
N GLU A 144 27.28 3.59 -24.08
CA GLU A 144 27.95 4.87 -23.85
C GLU A 144 29.26 4.71 -23.06
N ALA A 145 29.40 3.65 -22.27
CA ALA A 145 30.60 3.38 -21.49
C ALA A 145 31.77 2.85 -22.35
N LEU A 146 31.47 2.13 -23.43
CA LEU A 146 32.48 1.47 -24.28
C LEU A 146 33.54 2.42 -24.87
N PRO A 147 33.19 3.55 -25.53
CA PRO A 147 34.21 4.42 -26.11
C PRO A 147 35.17 5.01 -25.06
N ILE A 148 34.71 5.20 -23.82
CA ILE A 148 35.53 5.71 -22.71
C ILE A 148 36.58 4.66 -22.31
N TYR A 149 36.17 3.39 -22.23
CA TYR A 149 37.10 2.28 -22.01
C TYR A 149 38.09 2.14 -23.17
N GLU A 150 37.61 2.20 -24.40
CA GLU A 150 38.43 2.03 -25.61
C GLU A 150 39.51 3.12 -25.73
N GLU A 151 39.16 4.38 -25.47
CA GLU A 151 40.11 5.50 -25.43
C GLU A 151 41.17 5.31 -24.33
N TYR A 152 40.75 4.94 -23.11
CA TYR A 152 41.67 4.68 -22.00
C TYR A 152 42.62 3.51 -22.28
N LEU A 153 42.09 2.40 -22.79
CA LEU A 153 42.84 1.16 -23.05
C LEU A 153 43.76 1.27 -24.27
N ALA A 154 43.48 2.18 -25.21
CA ALA A 154 44.41 2.50 -26.29
C ALA A 154 45.74 3.06 -25.75
N ALA A 155 45.68 3.89 -24.69
CA ALA A 155 46.86 4.40 -24.00
C ALA A 155 47.44 3.41 -22.96
N ASN A 156 46.58 2.55 -22.37
CA ASN A 156 46.93 1.65 -21.27
C ASN A 156 46.60 0.18 -21.59
N PRO A 157 47.22 -0.44 -22.60
CA PRO A 157 46.79 -1.75 -23.15
C PRO A 157 47.03 -2.96 -22.23
N LYS A 158 47.64 -2.75 -21.06
CA LYS A 158 47.94 -3.79 -20.04
C LYS A 158 47.32 -3.48 -18.68
N ASP A 159 46.40 -2.53 -18.60
CA ASP A 159 45.58 -2.38 -17.40
C ASP A 159 44.54 -3.51 -17.35
N TRP A 160 44.92 -4.64 -16.76
CA TRP A 160 44.09 -5.83 -16.68
C TRP A 160 42.82 -5.63 -15.87
N ASP A 161 42.86 -4.76 -14.86
CA ASP A 161 41.68 -4.42 -14.06
C ASP A 161 40.67 -3.67 -14.92
N MET A 162 41.14 -2.72 -15.74
CA MET A 162 40.28 -2.00 -16.66
C MET A 162 39.79 -2.89 -17.81
N ILE A 163 40.61 -3.81 -18.33
CA ILE A 163 40.20 -4.79 -19.34
C ILE A 163 39.08 -5.69 -18.80
N ASN A 164 39.17 -6.14 -17.54
CA ASN A 164 38.10 -6.91 -16.90
C ASN A 164 36.79 -6.10 -16.85
N ASN A 165 36.86 -4.83 -16.44
CA ASN A 165 35.67 -3.96 -16.37
C ASN A 165 35.08 -3.66 -17.75
N TYR A 166 35.93 -3.41 -18.75
CA TYR A 166 35.52 -3.22 -20.15
C TYR A 166 34.82 -4.47 -20.70
N ALA A 167 35.35 -5.66 -20.42
CA ALA A 167 34.72 -6.90 -20.85
C ALA A 167 33.34 -7.12 -20.20
N GLY A 168 33.20 -6.76 -18.92
CA GLY A 168 31.90 -6.74 -18.25
C GLY A 168 30.90 -5.80 -18.95
N ALA A 169 31.34 -4.59 -19.30
CA ALA A 169 30.55 -3.61 -20.04
C ALA A 169 30.18 -4.09 -21.46
N LEU A 170 31.10 -4.76 -22.16
CA LEU A 170 30.81 -5.40 -23.45
C LEU A 170 29.71 -6.46 -23.30
N GLY A 171 29.75 -7.25 -22.23
CA GLY A 171 28.70 -8.20 -21.89
C GLY A 171 27.34 -7.53 -21.73
N GLU A 172 27.25 -6.48 -20.92
CA GLU A 172 26.01 -5.72 -20.70
C GLU A 172 25.50 -4.99 -21.95
N ALA A 173 26.40 -4.60 -22.85
CA ALA A 173 26.06 -4.02 -24.15
C ALA A 173 25.60 -5.07 -25.19
N GLY A 174 25.54 -6.36 -24.85
CA GLY A 174 25.21 -7.44 -25.77
C GLY A 174 26.35 -7.85 -26.72
N ARG A 175 27.53 -7.23 -26.62
CA ARG A 175 28.75 -7.56 -27.37
C ARG A 175 29.49 -8.73 -26.70
N HIS A 176 28.76 -9.82 -26.46
CA HIS A 176 29.21 -10.93 -25.61
C HIS A 176 30.51 -11.58 -26.10
N GLN A 177 30.63 -11.79 -27.41
CA GLN A 177 31.79 -12.46 -28.00
C GLN A 177 33.08 -11.65 -27.79
N GLU A 178 33.01 -10.33 -27.99
CA GLU A 178 34.14 -9.43 -27.77
C GLU A 178 34.53 -9.37 -26.29
N GLY A 179 33.54 -9.39 -25.38
CA GLY A 179 33.79 -9.50 -23.93
C GLY A 179 34.50 -10.79 -23.56
N VAL A 180 34.07 -11.93 -24.11
CA VAL A 180 34.73 -13.24 -23.92
C VAL A 180 36.18 -13.19 -24.42
N GLU A 181 36.44 -12.64 -25.60
CA GLU A 181 37.78 -12.51 -26.17
C GLU A 181 38.70 -11.64 -25.31
N ALA A 182 38.19 -10.52 -24.79
CA ALA A 182 38.93 -9.65 -23.87
C ALA A 182 39.33 -10.38 -22.58
N ILE A 183 38.41 -11.15 -21.98
CA ILE A 183 38.71 -11.95 -20.77
C ILE A 183 39.65 -13.12 -21.09
N GLN A 184 39.49 -13.80 -22.23
CA GLN A 184 40.40 -14.88 -22.63
C GLN A 184 41.84 -14.37 -22.78
N LYS A 185 42.02 -13.18 -23.36
CA LYS A 185 43.34 -12.53 -23.42
C LYS A 185 43.88 -12.21 -22.04
N LEU A 186 43.05 -11.69 -21.13
CA LEU A 186 43.45 -11.43 -19.74
C LEU A 186 43.87 -12.73 -19.04
N LEU A 187 43.07 -13.79 -19.14
CA LEU A 187 43.33 -15.09 -18.52
C LEU A 187 44.53 -15.82 -19.14
N PHE A 188 44.90 -15.52 -20.39
CA PHE A 188 46.14 -16.03 -20.97
C PHE A 188 47.37 -15.48 -20.22
N GLU A 189 47.37 -14.20 -19.89
CA GLU A 189 48.45 -13.54 -19.14
C GLU A 189 48.37 -13.85 -17.64
N ASN A 190 47.16 -13.87 -17.08
CA ASN A 190 46.89 -14.12 -15.65
C ASN A 190 45.90 -15.28 -15.46
N PRO A 191 46.32 -16.56 -15.58
CA PRO A 191 45.42 -17.73 -15.56
C PRO A 191 44.69 -18.00 -14.24
N LYS A 192 45.08 -17.31 -13.17
CA LYS A 192 44.53 -17.45 -11.81
C LYS A 192 43.76 -16.22 -11.36
N ASP A 193 43.38 -15.32 -12.28
CA ASP A 193 42.55 -14.17 -11.91
C ASP A 193 41.10 -14.59 -11.67
N THR A 194 40.72 -14.68 -10.40
CA THR A 194 39.34 -15.01 -9.98
C THR A 194 38.32 -14.00 -10.51
N ARG A 195 38.65 -12.70 -10.55
CA ARG A 195 37.73 -11.65 -11.03
C ARG A 195 37.43 -11.84 -12.51
N ALA A 196 38.44 -12.19 -13.29
CA ALA A 196 38.27 -12.49 -14.71
C ALA A 196 37.33 -13.69 -14.94
N TYR A 197 37.44 -14.77 -14.16
CA TYR A 197 36.49 -15.88 -14.24
C TYR A 197 35.06 -15.49 -13.80
N LYS A 198 34.91 -14.65 -12.76
CA LYS A 198 33.58 -14.10 -12.36
C LYS A 198 32.96 -13.29 -13.50
N THR A 199 33.73 -12.38 -14.11
CA THR A 199 33.27 -11.58 -15.25
C THR A 199 32.94 -12.46 -16.46
N LEU A 200 33.76 -13.47 -16.75
CA LEU A 200 33.49 -14.43 -17.82
C LEU A 200 32.17 -15.18 -17.60
N ALA A 201 31.93 -15.62 -16.36
CA ALA A 201 30.68 -16.26 -15.99
C ALA A 201 29.48 -15.33 -16.21
N ARG A 202 29.61 -14.06 -15.84
CA ARG A 202 28.57 -13.03 -16.07
C ARG A 202 28.31 -12.80 -17.55
N ILE A 203 29.36 -12.70 -18.38
CA ILE A 203 29.21 -12.52 -19.84
C ILE A 203 28.49 -13.73 -20.45
N TYR A 204 28.89 -14.95 -20.08
CA TYR A 204 28.20 -16.16 -20.56
C TYR A 204 26.75 -16.24 -20.09
N PHE A 205 26.47 -15.79 -18.87
CA PHE A 205 25.10 -15.70 -18.35
C PHE A 205 24.24 -14.74 -19.19
N LEU A 206 24.73 -13.53 -19.46
CA LEU A 206 24.05 -12.54 -20.30
C LEU A 206 23.85 -13.04 -21.74
N ALA A 207 24.79 -13.84 -22.25
CA ALA A 207 24.70 -14.50 -23.55
C ALA A 207 23.73 -15.70 -23.59
N GLY A 208 23.08 -16.07 -22.48
CA GLY A 208 22.23 -17.25 -22.37
C GLY A 208 22.99 -18.58 -22.37
N GLN A 209 24.32 -18.55 -22.25
CA GLN A 209 25.19 -19.73 -22.25
C GLN A 209 25.42 -20.25 -20.83
N TYR A 210 24.35 -20.64 -20.14
CA TYR A 210 24.36 -20.95 -18.71
C TYR A 210 25.34 -22.06 -18.31
N ARG A 211 25.51 -23.09 -19.14
CA ARG A 211 26.51 -24.14 -18.90
C ARG A 211 27.94 -23.60 -18.90
N MET A 212 28.27 -22.68 -19.81
CA MET A 212 29.58 -22.04 -19.86
C MET A 212 29.78 -21.10 -18.67
N SER A 213 28.71 -20.41 -18.26
CA SER A 213 28.69 -19.60 -17.04
C SER A 213 29.03 -20.44 -15.80
N GLN A 214 28.38 -21.60 -15.63
CA GLN A 214 28.70 -22.52 -14.52
C GLN A 214 30.14 -23.01 -14.55
N MET A 215 30.69 -23.33 -15.73
CA MET A 215 32.09 -23.74 -15.86
C MET A 215 33.07 -22.62 -15.46
N ALA A 216 32.78 -21.38 -15.87
CA ALA A 216 33.58 -20.22 -15.48
C ALA A 216 33.47 -19.95 -13.96
N SER A 217 32.26 -20.00 -13.39
CA SER A 217 32.04 -19.88 -11.94
C SER A 217 32.73 -20.99 -11.15
N ALA A 218 32.74 -22.23 -11.65
CA ALA A 218 33.46 -23.34 -11.01
C ALA A 218 34.98 -23.12 -11.02
N ASN A 219 35.54 -22.50 -12.06
CA ASN A 219 36.96 -22.12 -12.07
C ASN A 219 37.24 -20.98 -11.09
N ALA A 220 36.37 -19.98 -11.01
CA ALA A 220 36.48 -18.93 -9.99
C ALA A 220 36.44 -19.53 -8.58
N LEU A 221 35.48 -20.44 -8.31
CA LEU A 221 35.30 -21.07 -7.00
C LEU A 221 36.50 -21.91 -6.57
N LYS A 222 37.14 -22.62 -7.51
CA LYS A 222 38.39 -23.36 -7.24
C LYS A 222 39.52 -22.45 -6.76
N LEU A 223 39.57 -21.21 -7.26
CA LEU A 223 40.61 -20.23 -6.92
C LEU A 223 40.29 -19.46 -5.65
N ALA A 224 39.01 -19.20 -5.40
CA ALA A 224 38.52 -18.47 -4.22
C ALA A 224 37.25 -19.14 -3.65
N PRO A 225 37.38 -20.22 -2.85
CA PRO A 225 36.24 -20.95 -2.32
C PRO A 225 35.43 -20.17 -1.26
N GLU A 226 35.98 -19.08 -0.74
CA GLU A 226 35.35 -18.24 0.30
C GLU A 226 34.74 -16.94 -0.27
N ASP A 227 34.71 -16.77 -1.60
CA ASP A 227 34.11 -15.59 -2.24
C ASP A 227 32.59 -15.80 -2.43
N ALA A 228 31.81 -15.10 -1.60
CA ALA A 228 30.36 -15.17 -1.57
C ALA A 228 29.70 -14.82 -2.92
N ASP A 229 30.27 -13.88 -3.68
CA ASP A 229 29.67 -13.44 -4.95
C ASP A 229 29.70 -14.56 -6.01
N ILE A 230 30.66 -15.49 -5.92
CA ILE A 230 30.73 -16.63 -6.83
C ILE A 230 29.51 -17.53 -6.61
N HIS A 231 29.14 -17.77 -5.35
CA HIS A 231 27.94 -18.52 -5.00
C HIS A 231 26.66 -17.79 -5.43
N ASN A 232 26.61 -16.46 -5.29
CA ASN A 232 25.52 -15.66 -5.84
C ASN A 232 25.41 -15.80 -7.37
N ASN A 233 26.52 -15.70 -8.11
CA ASN A 233 26.55 -15.89 -9.57
C ASN A 233 26.11 -17.29 -10.01
N ILE A 234 26.45 -18.33 -9.23
CA ILE A 234 25.95 -19.69 -9.44
C ILE A 234 24.43 -19.73 -9.22
N GLY A 235 23.94 -19.11 -8.14
CA GLY A 235 22.51 -19.06 -7.82
C GLY A 235 21.68 -18.41 -8.91
N ILE A 236 22.07 -17.23 -9.41
CA ILE A 236 21.35 -16.56 -10.50
C ILE A 236 21.35 -17.40 -11.78
N THR A 237 22.44 -18.14 -12.04
CA THR A 237 22.55 -19.02 -13.20
C THR A 237 21.57 -20.19 -13.10
N PHE A 238 21.44 -20.80 -11.91
CA PHE A 238 20.43 -21.84 -11.67
C PHE A 238 18.99 -21.32 -11.80
N LEU A 239 18.71 -20.10 -11.33
CA LEU A 239 17.39 -19.50 -11.54
C LEU A 239 17.02 -19.38 -13.01
N LYS A 240 17.96 -18.99 -13.89
CA LYS A 240 17.70 -18.92 -15.33
C LYS A 240 17.56 -20.28 -16.00
N GLU A 241 18.01 -21.35 -15.36
CA GLU A 241 17.76 -22.73 -15.78
C GLU A 241 16.47 -23.31 -15.16
N ASP A 242 15.64 -22.49 -14.51
CA ASP A 242 14.44 -22.88 -13.75
C ASP A 242 14.73 -23.91 -12.63
N LYS A 243 15.97 -23.90 -12.09
CA LYS A 243 16.44 -24.76 -10.99
C LYS A 243 16.44 -23.99 -9.67
N GLU A 244 15.24 -23.67 -9.19
CA GLU A 244 15.05 -22.81 -8.02
C GLU A 244 15.66 -23.40 -6.73
N ALA A 245 15.53 -24.71 -6.51
CA ALA A 245 16.06 -25.36 -5.31
C ALA A 245 17.59 -25.24 -5.22
N GLU A 246 18.29 -25.49 -6.34
CA GLU A 246 19.74 -25.34 -6.44
C GLU A 246 20.17 -23.87 -6.30
N ALA A 247 19.37 -22.94 -6.82
CA ALA A 247 19.62 -21.51 -6.63
C ALA A 247 19.54 -21.10 -5.16
N VAL A 248 18.50 -21.54 -4.44
CA VAL A 248 18.35 -21.27 -2.99
C VAL A 248 19.54 -21.82 -2.20
N VAL A 249 20.03 -23.01 -2.53
CA VAL A 249 21.23 -23.57 -1.89
C VAL A 249 22.45 -22.68 -2.14
N ALA A 250 22.65 -22.25 -3.39
CA ALA A 250 23.77 -21.38 -3.74
C ALA A 250 23.70 -20.01 -3.02
N PHE A 251 22.53 -19.37 -2.97
CA PHE A 251 22.35 -18.11 -2.22
C PHE A 251 22.56 -18.30 -0.72
N LYS A 252 22.12 -19.42 -0.13
CA LYS A 252 22.37 -19.72 1.28
C LYS A 252 23.86 -19.91 1.58
N GLU A 253 24.62 -20.55 0.69
CA GLU A 253 26.08 -20.63 0.84
C GLU A 253 26.75 -19.25 0.69
N ALA A 254 26.30 -18.41 -0.25
CA ALA A 254 26.77 -17.02 -0.34
C ALA A 254 26.54 -16.27 0.99
N LEU A 255 25.34 -16.38 1.57
CA LEU A 255 24.97 -15.73 2.82
C LEU A 255 25.61 -16.34 4.07
N LYS A 256 26.11 -17.57 3.98
CA LYS A 256 26.92 -18.17 5.04
C LYS A 256 28.34 -17.60 5.05
N LEU A 257 28.90 -17.31 3.88
CA LEU A 257 30.21 -16.69 3.72
C LEU A 257 30.18 -15.19 4.02
N ASP A 258 29.16 -14.50 3.52
CA ASP A 258 28.89 -13.09 3.80
C ASP A 258 27.39 -12.89 4.11
N PRO A 259 27.01 -12.83 5.40
CA PRO A 259 25.61 -12.63 5.83
C PRO A 259 24.96 -11.35 5.31
N ASN A 260 25.77 -10.36 4.90
CA ASN A 260 25.33 -9.05 4.46
C ASN A 260 25.46 -8.87 2.95
N ASN A 261 25.77 -9.93 2.20
CA ASN A 261 25.86 -9.86 0.76
C ASN A 261 24.52 -9.36 0.18
N LEU A 262 24.56 -8.17 -0.42
CA LEU A 262 23.36 -7.47 -0.86
C LEU A 262 22.61 -8.27 -1.93
N GLU A 263 23.35 -8.76 -2.93
CA GLU A 263 22.78 -9.49 -4.07
C GLU A 263 22.13 -10.79 -3.62
N ALA A 264 22.81 -11.56 -2.78
CA ALA A 264 22.28 -12.83 -2.30
C ALA A 264 21.05 -12.65 -1.39
N ASN A 265 21.03 -11.62 -0.53
CA ASN A 265 19.85 -11.30 0.28
C ASN A 265 18.69 -10.83 -0.62
N MET A 266 18.95 -9.99 -1.63
CA MET A 266 17.93 -9.58 -2.60
C MET A 266 17.34 -10.79 -3.32
N ASN A 267 18.18 -11.62 -3.93
CA ASN A 267 17.75 -12.77 -4.72
C ASN A 267 16.98 -13.78 -3.86
N LEU A 268 17.49 -14.12 -2.67
CA LEU A 268 16.80 -15.04 -1.76
C LEU A 268 15.48 -14.44 -1.24
N GLY A 269 15.44 -13.15 -0.93
CA GLY A 269 14.23 -12.47 -0.49
C GLY A 269 13.13 -12.48 -1.56
N LEU A 270 13.49 -12.29 -2.83
CA LEU A 270 12.54 -12.37 -3.95
C LEU A 270 12.00 -13.79 -4.16
N ILE A 271 12.84 -14.82 -4.03
CA ILE A 271 12.41 -16.22 -4.05
C ILE A 271 11.48 -16.52 -2.87
N ALA A 272 11.81 -16.02 -1.68
CA ALA A 272 10.99 -16.18 -0.48
C ALA A 272 9.60 -15.55 -0.64
N VAL A 273 9.49 -14.37 -1.28
CA VAL A 273 8.20 -13.77 -1.64
C VAL A 273 7.41 -14.68 -2.60
N ALA A 274 8.07 -15.21 -3.63
CA ALA A 274 7.43 -16.06 -4.64
C ALA A 274 6.92 -17.39 -4.06
N SER A 275 7.64 -17.93 -3.07
CA SER A 275 7.29 -19.15 -2.33
C SER A 275 6.41 -18.90 -1.10
N ALA A 276 5.97 -17.66 -0.89
CA ALA A 276 5.17 -17.22 0.25
C ALA A 276 5.82 -17.43 1.64
N ASP A 277 7.15 -17.60 1.70
CA ASP A 277 7.93 -17.53 2.94
C ASP A 277 8.19 -16.06 3.29
N TYR A 278 7.13 -15.38 3.72
CA TYR A 278 7.16 -13.94 3.93
C TYR A 278 8.05 -13.52 5.10
N GLN A 279 8.22 -14.37 6.12
CA GLN A 279 9.15 -14.13 7.22
C GLN A 279 10.60 -14.11 6.71
N LEU A 280 11.02 -15.12 5.95
CA LEU A 280 12.36 -15.13 5.36
C LEU A 280 12.57 -13.96 4.39
N ALA A 281 11.56 -13.61 3.60
CA ALA A 281 11.61 -12.45 2.71
C ALA A 281 11.88 -11.15 3.49
N ALA A 282 11.14 -10.91 4.57
CA ALA A 282 11.31 -9.73 5.40
C ALA A 282 12.72 -9.67 6.03
N GLU A 283 13.24 -10.79 6.55
CA GLU A 283 14.61 -10.87 7.10
C GLU A 283 15.67 -10.53 6.05
N CYS A 284 15.53 -11.08 4.84
CA CYS A 284 16.46 -10.83 3.74
C CYS A 284 16.47 -9.34 3.34
N PHE A 285 15.29 -8.74 3.13
CA PHE A 285 15.20 -7.33 2.78
C PHE A 285 15.65 -6.41 3.92
N GLN A 286 15.40 -6.77 5.18
CA GLN A 286 15.89 -6.01 6.34
C GLN A 286 17.42 -5.93 6.36
N LYS A 287 18.12 -7.02 6.01
CA LYS A 287 19.60 -7.02 5.93
C LYS A 287 20.11 -6.05 4.87
N VAL A 288 19.45 -5.96 3.71
CA VAL A 288 19.78 -4.98 2.66
C VAL A 288 19.53 -3.55 3.15
N LEU A 289 18.37 -3.31 3.77
CA LEU A 289 17.97 -1.99 4.24
C LEU A 289 18.80 -1.47 5.42
N ARG A 290 19.50 -2.33 6.16
CA ARG A 290 20.43 -1.90 7.20
C ARG A 290 21.54 -1.01 6.64
N ASP A 291 22.08 -1.40 5.48
CA ASP A 291 23.21 -0.70 4.86
C ASP A 291 22.73 0.28 3.77
N TYR A 292 21.55 0.03 3.20
CA TYR A 292 20.92 0.85 2.17
C TYR A 292 19.46 1.20 2.52
N PRO A 293 19.21 2.10 3.50
CA PRO A 293 17.85 2.35 4.02
C PRO A 293 16.84 2.88 2.99
N GLY A 294 17.31 3.48 1.89
CA GLY A 294 16.48 3.99 0.80
C GLY A 294 16.35 3.05 -0.39
N HIS A 295 16.81 1.79 -0.29
CA HIS A 295 16.76 0.85 -1.41
C HIS A 295 15.31 0.49 -1.75
N THR A 296 14.82 1.06 -2.86
CA THR A 296 13.39 1.10 -3.20
C THR A 296 12.82 -0.31 -3.35
N GLU A 297 13.55 -1.21 -3.99
CA GLU A 297 13.09 -2.55 -4.30
C GLU A 297 13.05 -3.46 -3.07
N SER A 298 13.96 -3.26 -2.11
CA SER A 298 13.86 -3.92 -0.81
C SER A 298 12.69 -3.39 0.01
N LEU A 299 12.40 -2.09 -0.05
CA LEU A 299 11.23 -1.51 0.64
C LEU A 299 9.91 -2.02 0.02
N ILE A 300 9.83 -2.15 -1.31
CA ILE A 300 8.68 -2.79 -1.99
C ILE A 300 8.57 -4.25 -1.54
N GLY A 301 9.66 -5.01 -1.64
CA GLY A 301 9.70 -6.42 -1.25
C GLY A 301 9.30 -6.63 0.21
N MET A 302 9.74 -5.76 1.11
CA MET A 302 9.39 -5.78 2.52
C MET A 302 7.92 -5.41 2.75
N GLY A 303 7.38 -4.44 2.00
CA GLY A 303 5.95 -4.13 2.02
C GLY A 303 5.08 -5.30 1.54
N ILE A 304 5.53 -6.05 0.52
CA ILE A 304 4.84 -7.25 0.04
C ILE A 304 4.93 -8.37 1.08
N ALA A 305 6.09 -8.58 1.69
CA ALA A 305 6.29 -9.55 2.75
C ALA A 305 5.39 -9.25 3.96
N TYR A 306 5.37 -8.02 4.47
CA TYR A 306 4.51 -7.66 5.61
C TYR A 306 3.02 -7.76 5.29
N ARG A 307 2.60 -7.49 4.05
CA ARG A 307 1.23 -7.79 3.61
C ARG A 307 0.92 -9.28 3.76
N GLY A 308 1.83 -10.15 3.33
CA GLY A 308 1.68 -11.60 3.47
C GLY A 308 1.71 -12.10 4.93
N ILE A 309 2.40 -11.40 5.83
CA ILE A 309 2.42 -11.66 7.27
C ILE A 309 1.15 -11.12 7.96
N LEU A 310 0.34 -10.31 7.27
CA LEU A 310 -0.80 -9.55 7.80
C LEU A 310 -0.42 -8.41 8.76
N GLU A 311 0.83 -7.94 8.70
CA GLU A 311 1.31 -6.71 9.36
C GLU A 311 1.06 -5.49 8.45
N LEU A 312 -0.23 -5.20 8.23
CA LEU A 312 -0.70 -4.33 7.15
C LEU A 312 -0.24 -2.86 7.31
N ASP A 313 -0.29 -2.30 8.52
CA ASP A 313 0.19 -0.94 8.78
C ASP A 313 1.71 -0.81 8.59
N THR A 314 2.46 -1.88 8.90
CA THR A 314 3.91 -1.94 8.66
C THR A 314 4.19 -1.97 7.16
N ALA A 315 3.40 -2.70 6.37
CA ALA A 315 3.49 -2.69 4.92
C ALA A 315 3.24 -1.28 4.34
N VAL A 316 2.19 -0.59 4.81
CA VAL A 316 1.89 0.80 4.40
C VAL A 316 3.02 1.76 4.76
N THR A 317 3.63 1.59 5.94
CA THR A 317 4.82 2.36 6.35
C THR A 317 5.97 2.20 5.36
N GLN A 318 6.25 0.98 4.87
CA GLN A 318 7.31 0.77 3.89
C GLN A 318 7.04 1.52 2.59
N TYR A 319 5.82 1.45 2.07
CA TYR A 319 5.46 2.21 0.87
C TYR A 319 5.53 3.73 1.09
N ASN A 320 5.10 4.22 2.25
CA ASN A 320 5.20 5.65 2.58
C ASN A 320 6.66 6.15 2.58
N SER A 321 7.62 5.33 3.04
CA SER A 321 9.03 5.70 3.03
C SER A 321 9.59 5.92 1.61
N ILE A 322 9.13 5.14 0.64
CA ILE A 322 9.45 5.33 -0.78
C ILE A 322 8.81 6.62 -1.29
N LEU A 323 7.51 6.78 -1.02
CA LEU A 323 6.69 7.88 -1.55
C LEU A 323 7.07 9.25 -0.99
N ALA A 324 7.73 9.30 0.18
CA ALA A 324 8.31 10.52 0.73
C ALA A 324 9.43 11.10 -0.16
N ASN A 325 10.20 10.25 -0.85
CA ASN A 325 11.31 10.67 -1.71
C ASN A 325 10.92 10.67 -3.20
N ASN A 326 10.09 9.71 -3.61
CA ASN A 326 9.55 9.62 -4.96
C ASN A 326 8.03 9.46 -4.92
N PRO A 327 7.26 10.58 -4.91
CA PRO A 327 5.81 10.55 -4.85
C PRO A 327 5.12 9.84 -6.02
N CYS A 328 5.82 9.67 -7.15
CA CYS A 328 5.32 8.98 -8.34
C CYS A 328 5.94 7.60 -8.55
N GLN A 329 6.40 6.94 -7.48
CA GLN A 329 6.80 5.54 -7.56
C GLN A 329 5.55 4.63 -7.72
N GLU A 330 5.26 4.24 -8.96
CA GLU A 330 4.03 3.55 -9.36
C GLU A 330 3.78 2.23 -8.63
N THR A 331 4.81 1.38 -8.50
CA THR A 331 4.71 0.07 -7.84
C THR A 331 4.40 0.22 -6.33
N ALA A 332 4.96 1.25 -5.67
CA ALA A 332 4.63 1.54 -4.27
C ALA A 332 3.20 2.07 -4.11
N LEU A 333 2.76 2.97 -4.99
CA LEU A 333 1.37 3.47 -4.98
C LEU A 333 0.38 2.33 -5.21
N LEU A 334 0.61 1.48 -6.21
CA LEU A 334 -0.26 0.35 -6.52
C LEU A 334 -0.35 -0.62 -5.33
N ASN A 335 0.78 -1.07 -4.79
CA ASN A 335 0.76 -2.01 -3.68
C ASN A 335 0.20 -1.41 -2.38
N LYS A 336 0.45 -0.12 -2.11
CA LYS A 336 -0.16 0.59 -0.97
C LYS A 336 -1.69 0.67 -1.13
N GLY A 337 -2.17 1.04 -2.32
CA GLY A 337 -3.59 1.10 -2.64
C GLY A 337 -4.26 -0.25 -2.42
N ILE A 338 -3.63 -1.34 -2.89
CA ILE A 338 -4.12 -2.71 -2.69
C ILE A 338 -4.23 -3.06 -1.19
N VAL A 339 -3.22 -2.74 -0.39
CA VAL A 339 -3.27 -2.99 1.07
C VAL A 339 -4.38 -2.19 1.74
N GLN A 340 -4.52 -0.91 1.40
CA GLN A 340 -5.57 -0.05 1.96
C GLN A 340 -6.97 -0.50 1.56
N HIS A 341 -7.15 -0.91 0.30
CA HIS A 341 -8.43 -1.31 -0.28
C HIS A 341 -8.86 -2.70 0.18
N LEU A 342 -8.07 -3.72 -0.14
CA LEU A 342 -8.50 -5.11 -0.04
C LEU A 342 -8.27 -5.72 1.34
N PHE A 343 -7.30 -5.20 2.11
CA PHE A 343 -6.90 -5.78 3.39
C PHE A 343 -7.35 -4.93 4.58
N LEU A 344 -7.10 -3.61 4.54
CA LEU A 344 -7.49 -2.70 5.61
C LEU A 344 -8.92 -2.17 5.47
N LYS A 345 -9.55 -2.31 4.30
CA LYS A 345 -10.88 -1.75 3.97
C LYS A 345 -10.99 -0.24 4.24
N LYS A 346 -9.88 0.50 4.12
CA LYS A 346 -9.83 1.96 4.26
C LYS A 346 -10.06 2.60 2.89
N TYR A 347 -11.27 2.47 2.35
CA TYR A 347 -11.58 2.77 0.95
C TYR A 347 -11.29 4.23 0.56
N LYS A 348 -11.63 5.20 1.41
CA LYS A 348 -11.36 6.63 1.15
C LYS A 348 -9.86 6.92 0.97
N GLU A 349 -9.01 6.24 1.74
CA GLU A 349 -7.57 6.39 1.67
C GLU A 349 -6.98 5.65 0.47
N ALA A 350 -7.51 4.45 0.16
CA ALA A 350 -7.18 3.72 -1.05
C ALA A 350 -7.51 4.53 -2.31
N LYS A 351 -8.69 5.16 -2.38
CA LYS A 351 -9.09 6.07 -3.46
C LYS A 351 -8.10 7.22 -3.64
N LYS A 352 -7.66 7.84 -2.54
CA LYS A 352 -6.62 8.88 -2.58
C LYS A 352 -5.31 8.34 -3.17
N THR A 353 -4.90 7.13 -2.78
CA THR A 353 -3.68 6.49 -3.29
C THR A 353 -3.79 6.13 -4.77
N TYR A 354 -4.90 5.51 -5.22
CA TYR A 354 -5.11 5.19 -6.63
C TYR A 354 -5.26 6.45 -7.49
N SER A 355 -5.87 7.52 -6.98
CA SER A 355 -5.92 8.81 -7.67
C SER A 355 -4.54 9.43 -7.85
N ALA A 356 -3.63 9.24 -6.87
CA ALA A 356 -2.24 9.65 -7.02
C ALA A 356 -1.52 8.82 -8.09
N LEU A 357 -1.75 7.50 -8.11
CA LEU A 357 -1.21 6.61 -9.16
C LEU A 357 -1.68 7.04 -10.55
N GLN A 358 -2.97 7.31 -10.71
CA GLN A 358 -3.55 7.75 -11.99
C GLN A 358 -2.95 9.08 -12.48
N LYS A 359 -2.63 9.99 -11.55
CA LYS A 359 -1.95 11.26 -11.90
C LYS A 359 -0.51 11.03 -12.35
N CYS A 360 0.20 10.10 -11.73
CA CYS A 360 1.59 9.77 -12.07
C CYS A 360 1.69 8.94 -13.36
N ASN A 361 0.72 8.07 -13.64
CA ASN A 361 0.64 7.25 -14.85
C ASN A 361 -0.78 7.29 -15.47
N PRO A 362 -1.12 8.38 -16.19
CA PRO A 362 -2.46 8.57 -16.76
C PRO A 362 -2.77 7.69 -17.98
N ALA A 363 -1.75 7.07 -18.57
CA ALA A 363 -1.91 6.22 -19.76
C ALA A 363 -2.30 4.78 -19.42
N GLU A 364 -2.18 4.36 -18.15
CA GLU A 364 -2.43 3.00 -17.73
C GLU A 364 -3.91 2.76 -17.41
N ALA A 365 -4.63 2.14 -18.35
CA ALA A 365 -6.06 1.83 -18.23
C ALA A 365 -6.39 0.94 -17.00
N ALA A 366 -5.45 0.10 -16.56
CA ALA A 366 -5.63 -0.76 -15.40
C ALA A 366 -5.83 0.05 -14.10
N VAL A 367 -5.28 1.27 -14.00
CA VAL A 367 -5.44 2.12 -12.81
C VAL A 367 -6.88 2.63 -12.70
N ALA A 368 -7.55 2.91 -13.82
CA ALA A 368 -8.94 3.36 -13.81
C ALA A 368 -9.88 2.30 -13.22
N GLN A 369 -9.63 1.02 -13.49
CA GLN A 369 -10.40 -0.10 -12.93
C GLN A 369 -10.29 -0.17 -11.40
N TRP A 370 -9.11 0.10 -10.83
CA TRP A 370 -8.93 0.16 -9.37
C TRP A 370 -9.69 1.33 -8.74
N VAL A 371 -9.71 2.49 -9.41
CA VAL A 371 -10.46 3.67 -8.95
C VAL A 371 -11.97 3.41 -8.99
N GLU A 372 -12.47 2.84 -10.08
CA GLU A 372 -13.89 2.47 -10.22
C GLU A 372 -14.29 1.46 -9.14
N LYS A 373 -13.48 0.41 -8.94
CA LYS A 373 -13.78 -0.62 -7.93
C LYS A 373 -13.83 -0.06 -6.51
N VAL A 374 -12.90 0.83 -6.13
CA VAL A 374 -12.94 1.45 -4.80
C VAL A 374 -14.11 2.43 -4.66
N ASP A 375 -14.55 3.06 -5.75
CA ASP A 375 -15.74 3.93 -5.73
C ASP A 375 -17.03 3.14 -5.51
N GLU A 376 -17.16 1.96 -6.13
CA GLU A 376 -18.26 1.03 -5.84
C GLU A 376 -18.28 0.61 -4.37
N ASP A 377 -17.13 0.24 -3.81
CA ASP A 377 -17.04 -0.24 -2.42
C ASP A 377 -17.32 0.89 -1.41
N ILE A 378 -16.96 2.14 -1.73
CA ILE A 378 -17.35 3.33 -0.94
C ILE A 378 -18.87 3.53 -1.01
N ALA A 379 -19.45 3.48 -2.21
CA ALA A 379 -20.90 3.67 -2.38
C ALA A 379 -21.70 2.59 -1.64
N GLU A 380 -21.21 1.35 -1.63
CA GLU A 380 -21.82 0.25 -0.88
C GLU A 380 -21.69 0.45 0.64
N GLU A 381 -20.53 0.87 1.14
CA GLU A 381 -20.35 1.20 2.56
C GLU A 381 -21.30 2.34 3.00
N GLU A 382 -21.45 3.38 2.18
CA GLU A 382 -22.38 4.48 2.44
C GLU A 382 -23.85 4.06 2.37
N ARG A 383 -24.21 3.17 1.43
CA ARG A 383 -25.56 2.60 1.32
C ARG A 383 -25.93 1.78 2.56
N VAL A 384 -25.06 0.87 2.97
CA VAL A 384 -25.28 0.03 4.16
C VAL A 384 -25.37 0.89 5.43
N ALA A 385 -24.54 1.94 5.54
CA ALA A 385 -24.62 2.88 6.66
C ALA A 385 -25.96 3.65 6.68
N ALA A 386 -26.48 4.06 5.53
CA ALA A 386 -27.76 4.74 5.42
C ALA A 386 -28.94 3.81 5.77
N GLU A 387 -28.91 2.55 5.31
CA GLU A 387 -29.92 1.54 5.67
C GLU A 387 -29.92 1.25 7.17
N LEU A 388 -28.75 1.15 7.79
CA LEU A 388 -28.63 0.97 9.23
C LEU A 388 -29.20 2.16 10.01
N ALA A 389 -28.85 3.39 9.61
CA ALA A 389 -29.37 4.60 10.25
C ALA A 389 -30.90 4.71 10.14
N GLU A 390 -31.48 4.30 9.01
CA GLU A 390 -32.93 4.27 8.83
C GLU A 390 -33.58 3.19 9.71
N MET A 391 -32.99 2.00 9.81
CA MET A 391 -33.48 0.96 10.73
C MET A 391 -33.42 1.41 12.19
N GLU A 392 -32.33 2.07 12.61
CA GLU A 392 -32.19 2.62 13.96
C GLU A 392 -33.26 3.69 14.23
N ARG A 393 -33.53 4.56 13.25
CA ARG A 393 -34.61 5.57 13.34
C ARG A 393 -35.99 4.91 13.50
N GLN A 394 -36.29 3.90 12.69
CA GLN A 394 -37.58 3.18 12.75
C GLN A 394 -37.76 2.46 14.09
N LEU A 395 -36.69 1.85 14.62
CA LEU A 395 -36.69 1.23 15.93
C LEU A 395 -36.96 2.28 17.03
N ALA A 396 -36.27 3.42 17.00
CA ALA A 396 -36.48 4.49 17.97
C ALA A 396 -37.91 5.07 17.92
N GLU A 397 -38.50 5.19 16.72
CA GLU A 397 -39.89 5.60 16.56
C GLU A 397 -40.87 4.56 17.15
N LEU A 398 -40.64 3.27 16.90
CA LEU A 398 -41.44 2.18 17.47
C LEU A 398 -41.32 2.12 18.99
N GLU A 399 -40.13 2.29 19.55
CA GLU A 399 -39.91 2.38 21.01
C GLU A 399 -40.65 3.57 21.62
N ALA A 400 -40.63 4.73 20.95
CA ALA A 400 -41.37 5.91 21.39
C ALA A 400 -42.89 5.65 21.38
N LYS A 401 -43.41 5.01 20.33
CA LYS A 401 -44.83 4.59 20.23
C LYS A 401 -45.20 3.57 21.30
N ALA A 402 -44.36 2.55 21.52
CA ALA A 402 -44.51 1.55 22.58
C ALA A 402 -44.62 2.21 23.96
N LYS A 403 -43.71 3.14 24.26
CA LYS A 403 -43.69 3.88 25.52
C LYS A 403 -44.94 4.75 25.71
N ALA A 404 -45.37 5.47 24.67
CA ALA A 404 -46.59 6.28 24.72
C ALA A 404 -47.83 5.38 24.93
N LYS A 405 -47.90 4.25 24.23
CA LYS A 405 -49.00 3.29 24.35
C LYS A 405 -49.06 2.64 25.73
N ALA A 406 -47.91 2.26 26.29
CA ALA A 406 -47.81 1.74 27.65
C ALA A 406 -48.38 2.75 28.67
N GLN A 407 -48.04 4.04 28.53
CA GLN A 407 -48.59 5.09 29.41
C GLN A 407 -50.11 5.22 29.29
N MET A 408 -50.67 5.13 28.08
CA MET A 408 -52.12 5.12 27.87
C MET A 408 -52.79 3.91 28.52
N LEU A 409 -52.26 2.71 28.29
CA LEU A 409 -52.81 1.46 28.82
C LEU A 409 -52.78 1.45 30.35
N LEU A 410 -51.71 1.95 30.97
CA LEU A 410 -51.66 2.10 32.43
C LEU A 410 -52.80 2.98 32.96
N ALA A 411 -53.16 4.05 32.24
CA ALA A 411 -54.30 4.89 32.60
C ALA A 411 -55.65 4.20 32.37
N GLU A 412 -55.79 3.41 31.29
CA GLU A 412 -56.98 2.59 31.01
C GLU A 412 -57.19 1.50 32.09
N ILE A 413 -56.11 0.83 32.51
CA ILE A 413 -56.10 -0.13 33.61
C ILE A 413 -56.56 0.53 34.91
N ASP A 414 -55.98 1.68 35.30
CA ASP A 414 -56.38 2.41 36.52
C ASP A 414 -57.86 2.82 36.48
N ARG A 415 -58.36 3.25 35.31
CA ARG A 415 -59.78 3.54 35.11
C ARG A 415 -60.63 2.28 35.28
N ALA A 416 -60.27 1.17 34.65
CA ALA A 416 -60.99 -0.10 34.73
C ALA A 416 -61.07 -0.60 36.17
N GLN A 417 -59.96 -0.54 36.91
CA GLN A 417 -59.90 -0.86 38.33
C GLN A 417 -60.82 0.01 39.18
N LYS A 418 -60.82 1.34 38.97
CA LYS A 418 -61.70 2.27 39.71
C LYS A 418 -63.18 1.98 39.48
N VAL A 419 -63.57 1.76 38.23
CA VAL A 419 -64.94 1.36 37.87
C VAL A 419 -65.30 0.05 38.54
N PHE A 420 -64.45 -0.97 38.40
CA PHE A 420 -64.70 -2.28 38.99
C PHE A 420 -64.89 -2.18 40.51
N VAL A 421 -64.01 -1.47 41.22
CA VAL A 421 -64.10 -1.27 42.68
C VAL A 421 -65.39 -0.54 43.10
N LYS A 422 -65.86 0.44 42.30
CA LYS A 422 -67.09 1.19 42.59
C LYS A 422 -68.34 0.30 42.52
N TYR A 423 -68.38 -0.64 41.57
CA TYR A 423 -69.59 -1.42 41.29
C TYR A 423 -69.56 -2.86 41.83
N LYS A 424 -68.41 -3.39 42.28
CA LYS A 424 -68.26 -4.79 42.75
C LYS A 424 -69.20 -5.24 43.88
N GLU A 425 -69.76 -4.31 44.67
CA GLU A 425 -70.67 -4.63 45.79
C GLU A 425 -72.15 -4.59 45.39
N ILE A 426 -72.44 -4.12 44.18
CA ILE A 426 -73.76 -4.25 43.56
C ILE A 426 -73.91 -5.72 43.15
N LYS A 427 -75.12 -6.27 43.31
CA LYS A 427 -75.42 -7.70 43.17
C LYS A 427 -75.13 -8.19 41.74
N GLN A 428 -73.90 -8.64 41.50
CA GLN A 428 -73.34 -9.06 40.20
C GLN A 428 -73.29 -10.60 40.08
N ASP A 429 -73.20 -11.09 38.83
CA ASP A 429 -72.72 -12.45 38.56
C ASP A 429 -71.20 -12.51 38.86
N PRO A 430 -70.75 -13.36 39.81
CA PRO A 430 -69.35 -13.44 40.23
C PRO A 430 -68.34 -13.70 39.10
N SER A 431 -68.76 -14.28 37.96
CA SER A 431 -67.85 -14.60 36.85
C SER A 431 -67.20 -13.36 36.23
N TRP A 432 -67.91 -12.22 36.20
CA TRP A 432 -67.38 -10.98 35.62
C TRP A 432 -66.23 -10.38 36.41
N ALA A 433 -66.18 -10.60 37.71
CA ALA A 433 -65.11 -10.10 38.57
C ALA A 433 -63.75 -10.76 38.26
N GLU A 434 -63.77 -12.07 38.03
CA GLU A 434 -62.58 -12.82 37.61
C GLU A 434 -62.13 -12.37 36.22
N GLU A 435 -63.08 -12.15 35.31
CA GLU A 435 -62.79 -11.82 33.92
C GLU A 435 -62.23 -10.39 33.75
N VAL A 436 -62.73 -9.40 34.51
CA VAL A 436 -62.13 -8.05 34.58
C VAL A 436 -60.67 -8.11 35.04
N GLN A 437 -60.38 -8.89 36.06
CA GLN A 437 -59.03 -9.03 36.60
C GLN A 437 -58.09 -9.71 35.58
N VAL A 438 -58.56 -10.74 34.88
CA VAL A 438 -57.82 -11.40 33.80
C VAL A 438 -57.47 -10.42 32.67
N GLN A 439 -58.40 -9.55 32.26
CA GLN A 439 -58.11 -8.56 31.21
C GLN A 439 -57.09 -7.51 31.66
N ILE A 440 -57.15 -7.07 32.92
CA ILE A 440 -56.14 -6.17 33.49
C ILE A 440 -54.76 -6.85 33.54
N GLU A 441 -54.69 -8.11 33.93
CA GLU A 441 -53.43 -8.87 33.98
C GLU A 441 -52.84 -9.09 32.58
N ALA A 442 -53.67 -9.43 31.59
CA ALA A 442 -53.27 -9.56 30.20
C ALA A 442 -52.74 -8.23 29.62
N THR A 443 -53.39 -7.11 29.95
CA THR A 443 -52.94 -5.78 29.52
C THR A 443 -51.63 -5.37 30.19
N ASN A 444 -51.44 -5.67 31.49
CA ASN A 444 -50.16 -5.44 32.17
C ASN A 444 -49.04 -6.28 31.57
N TYR A 445 -49.31 -7.55 31.24
CA TYR A 445 -48.34 -8.41 30.59
C TYR A 445 -47.92 -7.86 29.21
N ALA A 446 -48.83 -7.25 28.45
CA ALA A 446 -48.49 -6.59 27.19
C ALA A 446 -47.61 -5.35 27.36
N ILE A 447 -47.81 -4.59 28.43
CA ILE A 447 -46.92 -3.47 28.77
C ILE A 447 -45.53 -3.99 29.14
N GLU A 448 -45.46 -5.03 29.97
CA GLU A 448 -44.21 -5.65 30.42
C GLU A 448 -43.41 -6.30 29.28
N SER A 449 -44.09 -6.77 28.23
CA SER A 449 -43.42 -7.34 27.07
C SER A 449 -42.83 -6.30 26.12
N GLU A 450 -43.14 -5.00 26.34
CA GLU A 450 -42.72 -3.88 25.49
C GLU A 450 -43.10 -4.03 24.00
N ASP A 451 -44.05 -4.91 23.70
CA ASP A 451 -44.48 -5.20 22.33
C ASP A 451 -45.61 -4.23 21.96
N PHE A 452 -45.27 -3.26 21.09
CA PHE A 452 -46.23 -2.25 20.64
C PHE A 452 -47.50 -2.86 20.03
N PHE A 453 -47.37 -3.88 19.19
CA PHE A 453 -48.53 -4.49 18.51
C PHE A 453 -49.41 -5.23 19.50
N PHE A 454 -48.81 -5.94 20.45
CA PHE A 454 -49.57 -6.61 21.50
C PHE A 454 -50.25 -5.61 22.45
N MET A 455 -49.62 -4.47 22.74
CA MET A 455 -50.24 -3.36 23.48
C MET A 455 -51.41 -2.72 22.70
N GLU A 456 -51.31 -2.57 21.38
CA GLU A 456 -52.45 -2.12 20.56
C GLU A 456 -53.63 -3.08 20.64
N GLU A 457 -53.35 -4.38 20.54
CA GLU A 457 -54.35 -5.44 20.63
C GLU A 457 -55.04 -5.44 22.01
N GLN A 458 -54.26 -5.40 23.11
CA GLN A 458 -54.83 -5.39 24.46
C GLN A 458 -55.63 -4.13 24.77
N SER A 459 -55.27 -2.98 24.21
CA SER A 459 -56.06 -1.75 24.37
C SER A 459 -57.45 -1.89 23.78
N GLN A 460 -57.58 -2.53 22.62
CA GLN A 460 -58.89 -2.81 22.01
C GLN A 460 -59.68 -3.81 22.85
N TYR A 461 -59.05 -4.91 23.29
CA TYR A 461 -59.73 -5.91 24.10
C TYR A 461 -60.20 -5.39 25.45
N LEU A 462 -59.37 -4.61 26.16
CA LEU A 462 -59.75 -4.01 27.43
C LEU A 462 -60.92 -3.04 27.26
N ASP A 463 -60.91 -2.22 26.20
CA ASP A 463 -62.01 -1.28 25.91
C ASP A 463 -63.32 -2.02 25.57
N GLU A 464 -63.28 -2.97 24.65
CA GLU A 464 -64.44 -3.77 24.26
C GLU A 464 -65.01 -4.56 25.45
N PHE A 465 -64.15 -5.18 26.24
CA PHE A 465 -64.56 -5.92 27.42
C PHE A 465 -65.23 -5.01 28.45
N MET A 466 -64.64 -3.85 28.72
CA MET A 466 -65.22 -2.90 29.67
C MET A 466 -66.55 -2.33 29.18
N VAL A 467 -66.72 -2.08 27.87
CA VAL A 467 -68.03 -1.74 27.29
C VAL A 467 -69.06 -2.85 27.54
N ALA A 468 -68.69 -4.12 27.32
CA ALA A 468 -69.57 -5.26 27.59
C ALA A 468 -69.92 -5.37 29.09
N TYR A 469 -68.96 -5.17 29.97
CA TYR A 469 -69.17 -5.13 31.42
C TYR A 469 -70.22 -4.06 31.80
N TYR A 470 -70.14 -2.86 31.24
CA TYR A 470 -71.16 -1.81 31.47
C TYR A 470 -72.55 -2.21 30.95
N GLN A 471 -72.63 -2.82 29.77
CA GLN A 471 -73.90 -3.15 29.13
C GLN A 471 -74.62 -4.33 29.78
N TYR A 472 -73.88 -5.33 30.24
CA TYR A 472 -74.44 -6.62 30.65
C TYR A 472 -74.29 -6.92 32.14
N ALA A 473 -73.23 -6.45 32.80
CA ALA A 473 -72.99 -6.74 34.21
C ALA A 473 -73.50 -5.63 35.16
N LEU A 474 -73.63 -4.39 34.67
CA LEU A 474 -74.09 -3.24 35.46
C LEU A 474 -75.57 -2.88 35.18
N VAL A 475 -76.46 -3.87 35.29
CA VAL A 475 -77.92 -3.71 35.12
C VAL A 475 -78.69 -4.22 36.34
N ASP A 476 -79.88 -3.65 36.62
CA ASP A 476 -80.75 -4.07 37.73
C ASP A 476 -81.54 -5.36 37.41
N GLU A 477 -82.37 -5.83 38.34
CA GLU A 477 -83.15 -7.08 38.19
C GLU A 477 -84.16 -7.00 37.01
N GLU A 478 -84.49 -5.78 36.55
CA GLU A 478 -85.32 -5.51 35.38
C GLU A 478 -84.51 -5.25 34.09
N GLY A 479 -83.17 -5.33 34.15
CA GLY A 479 -82.27 -5.15 33.01
C GLY A 479 -81.99 -3.68 32.66
N LYS A 480 -82.27 -2.74 33.56
CA LYS A 480 -82.00 -1.31 33.35
C LYS A 480 -80.58 -0.96 33.84
N PRO A 481 -79.83 -0.10 33.12
CA PRO A 481 -78.47 0.28 33.51
C PRO A 481 -78.40 0.89 34.92
N ILE A 482 -77.51 0.35 35.75
CA ILE A 482 -77.17 0.86 37.09
C ILE A 482 -76.05 1.91 37.00
N ALA A 483 -75.12 1.72 36.05
CA ALA A 483 -74.04 2.65 35.78
C ALA A 483 -74.39 3.55 34.60
N ASP A 484 -73.87 4.78 34.62
CA ASP A 484 -73.93 5.67 33.47
C ASP A 484 -72.97 5.15 32.38
N PRO A 485 -73.45 4.77 31.18
CA PRO A 485 -72.59 4.30 30.09
C PRO A 485 -71.53 5.32 29.65
N GLU A 486 -71.77 6.60 29.92
CA GLU A 486 -70.80 7.68 29.67
C GLU A 486 -69.60 7.61 30.63
N GLU A 487 -69.65 6.90 31.78
CA GLU A 487 -68.50 6.80 32.69
C GLU A 487 -67.29 6.06 32.11
N TRP A 488 -67.49 5.18 31.10
CA TRP A 488 -66.42 4.53 30.33
C TRP A 488 -66.24 5.12 28.93
N THR A 489 -67.35 5.47 28.27
CA THR A 489 -67.31 6.00 26.89
C THR A 489 -67.02 7.50 26.78
N SER A 490 -67.11 8.27 27.89
CA SER A 490 -66.56 9.62 27.95
C SER A 490 -65.02 9.54 27.92
N ARG A 491 -64.45 9.51 26.72
CA ARG A 491 -63.02 9.80 26.55
C ARG A 491 -62.84 11.29 26.85
N ALA A 492 -62.49 11.64 28.09
CA ALA A 492 -61.64 12.81 28.27
C ALA A 492 -60.36 12.51 27.49
N ALA A 493 -60.06 13.32 26.48
CA ALA A 493 -58.88 13.14 25.64
C ALA A 493 -57.67 12.95 26.55
N ILE A 494 -57.05 11.77 26.48
CA ILE A 494 -55.78 11.53 27.16
C ILE A 494 -54.78 12.41 26.40
N GLU A 495 -54.47 13.58 26.94
CA GLU A 495 -53.39 14.43 26.42
C GLU A 495 -52.07 13.72 26.67
N ILE A 496 -51.55 13.09 25.62
CA ILE A 496 -50.20 12.56 25.58
C ILE A 496 -49.32 13.72 25.12
N PRO A 497 -48.28 14.12 25.87
CA PRO A 497 -47.34 15.11 25.38
C PRO A 497 -46.65 14.59 24.12
N GLU A 498 -46.61 15.38 23.06
CA GLU A 498 -45.85 15.03 21.86
C GLU A 498 -44.37 14.79 22.23
N PRO A 499 -43.73 13.72 21.74
CA PRO A 499 -42.32 13.53 21.95
C PRO A 499 -41.56 14.67 21.25
N GLU A 500 -40.72 15.39 22.01
CA GLU A 500 -39.80 16.36 21.45
C GLU A 500 -38.94 15.68 20.37
N GLU A 501 -38.86 16.28 19.19
CA GLU A 501 -37.95 15.82 18.13
C GLU A 501 -36.54 15.69 18.71
N PRO A 502 -35.80 14.61 18.40
CA PRO A 502 -34.42 14.51 18.85
C PRO A 502 -33.65 15.69 18.28
N GLU A 503 -33.08 16.52 19.18
CA GLU A 503 -32.21 17.62 18.78
C GLU A 503 -31.19 17.11 17.77
N ALA A 504 -31.18 17.71 16.58
CA ALA A 504 -30.16 17.46 15.58
C ALA A 504 -28.79 17.57 16.27
N THR A 505 -28.09 16.45 16.37
CA THR A 505 -26.74 16.41 16.89
C THR A 505 -25.91 17.37 16.05
N THR A 506 -25.53 18.47 16.67
CA THR A 506 -24.64 19.48 16.09
C THR A 506 -23.39 18.77 15.56
N GLU A 507 -23.12 18.99 14.27
CA GLU A 507 -21.87 18.63 13.63
C GLU A 507 -20.70 19.06 14.52
N ALA A 508 -19.80 18.12 14.77
CA ALA A 508 -18.50 18.40 15.30
C ALA A 508 -17.81 19.45 14.41
N THR A 509 -17.59 20.63 14.98
CA THR A 509 -16.84 21.73 14.39
C THR A 509 -15.42 21.28 14.05
N ALA A 510 -15.08 21.34 12.76
CA ALA A 510 -13.70 21.48 12.31
C ALA A 510 -13.22 22.93 12.59
N PRO A 511 -11.94 23.17 12.91
CA PRO A 511 -11.49 24.49 13.32
C PRO A 511 -11.21 25.41 12.14
N ASP A 512 -11.69 26.65 12.28
CA ASP A 512 -11.25 27.93 11.72
C ASP A 512 -10.56 27.98 10.34
N ALA A 513 -11.23 28.65 9.40
CA ALA A 513 -10.56 29.54 8.45
C ALA A 513 -11.40 30.81 8.25
N ALA A 514 -10.79 31.95 8.60
CA ALA A 514 -11.33 33.29 8.51
C ALA A 514 -11.65 33.73 7.07
N GLY A 515 -12.63 34.64 6.92
CA GLY A 515 -12.58 35.65 5.86
C GLY A 515 -13.89 36.03 5.17
N THR A 516 -14.58 37.02 5.74
CA THR A 516 -15.20 38.18 5.08
C THR A 516 -16.31 38.03 4.02
N GLU A 517 -17.46 38.58 4.42
CA GLU A 517 -18.29 39.58 3.70
C GLU A 517 -19.08 39.19 2.44
N GLY A 518 -20.41 39.38 2.52
CA GLY A 518 -21.10 40.18 1.51
C GLY A 518 -22.40 39.63 0.90
N ALA A 519 -23.52 40.11 1.44
CA ALA A 519 -24.70 40.58 0.70
C ALA A 519 -25.65 39.58 -0.03
N ASP A 520 -26.82 39.42 0.61
CA ASP A 520 -28.12 39.95 0.16
C ASP A 520 -28.97 39.21 -0.91
N SER A 521 -30.17 38.88 -0.44
CA SER A 521 -31.48 39.00 -1.11
C SER A 521 -32.06 37.87 -1.98
N SER A 522 -33.33 37.60 -1.62
CA SER A 522 -34.49 37.29 -2.48
C SER A 522 -34.71 35.86 -2.99
N ALA A 523 -35.71 35.21 -2.38
CA ALA A 523 -36.57 34.19 -2.98
C ALA A 523 -37.34 34.76 -4.21
N PRO A 524 -37.89 33.88 -5.07
CA PRO A 524 -39.32 33.53 -4.87
C PRO A 524 -39.70 32.07 -5.15
N GLU A 525 -40.94 31.77 -4.70
CA GLU A 525 -41.74 30.53 -4.73
C GLU A 525 -41.92 29.81 -6.09
N PRO A 526 -42.34 28.52 -6.08
CA PRO A 526 -42.49 27.67 -7.27
C PRO A 526 -43.93 27.69 -7.82
N PRO A 527 -44.18 27.13 -9.03
CA PRO A 527 -45.52 26.70 -9.41
C PRO A 527 -45.69 25.18 -9.55
N ALA A 528 -46.95 24.82 -9.31
CA ALA A 528 -47.63 23.53 -9.20
C ALA A 528 -47.64 22.60 -10.44
N GLU A 529 -47.81 21.31 -10.12
CA GLU A 529 -48.70 20.27 -10.71
C GLU A 529 -48.86 20.12 -12.24
N ALA A 530 -48.64 18.88 -12.72
CA ALA A 530 -49.51 18.22 -13.71
C ALA A 530 -49.33 16.69 -13.67
N GLU A 531 -50.45 15.98 -13.67
CA GLU A 531 -50.65 14.52 -13.61
C GLU A 531 -50.79 13.89 -15.04
N PRO A 532 -51.10 12.58 -15.24
CA PRO A 532 -50.32 11.65 -16.08
C PRO A 532 -51.00 11.21 -17.40
N ALA A 533 -50.33 10.36 -18.19
CA ALA A 533 -50.94 9.64 -19.32
C ALA A 533 -50.40 8.21 -19.51
N GLN A 534 -51.35 7.26 -19.65
CA GLN A 534 -51.22 5.88 -20.15
C GLN A 534 -50.93 5.90 -21.68
N GLU A 535 -50.40 4.86 -22.36
CA GLU A 535 -51.12 3.64 -22.76
C GLU A 535 -50.24 2.69 -23.62
N THR A 536 -50.53 1.37 -23.53
CA THR A 536 -50.42 0.27 -24.55
C THR A 536 -49.03 -0.25 -24.98
N ALA A 537 -48.64 -1.51 -24.75
CA ALA A 537 -49.14 -2.84 -25.17
C ALA A 537 -48.64 -3.32 -26.56
N ALA A 538 -47.85 -4.42 -26.59
CA ALA A 538 -47.97 -5.55 -27.53
C ALA A 538 -46.85 -6.61 -27.33
N GLU A 539 -47.26 -7.81 -26.91
CA GLU A 539 -46.58 -9.10 -27.15
C GLU A 539 -47.14 -9.72 -28.45
N PRO A 540 -46.50 -10.74 -29.07
CA PRO A 540 -47.00 -12.11 -28.85
C PRO A 540 -45.96 -13.25 -28.87
N ALA A 541 -46.09 -14.13 -27.88
CA ALA A 541 -46.26 -15.61 -27.90
C ALA A 541 -45.59 -16.53 -28.97
N ALA A 542 -44.88 -17.58 -28.47
CA ALA A 542 -45.31 -19.01 -28.49
C ALA A 542 -44.17 -20.04 -28.78
N GLU A 543 -43.67 -20.69 -27.70
CA GLU A 543 -43.64 -22.17 -27.38
C GLU A 543 -43.40 -23.29 -28.44
N PRO A 544 -43.13 -24.58 -28.06
CA PRO A 544 -43.02 -25.20 -26.71
C PRO A 544 -41.90 -26.26 -26.46
N ALA A 545 -41.76 -26.59 -25.17
CA ALA A 545 -41.60 -27.90 -24.49
C ALA A 545 -40.53 -28.95 -24.88
N GLU A 546 -39.75 -29.38 -23.88
CA GLU A 546 -39.92 -30.71 -23.26
C GLU A 546 -39.31 -30.75 -21.84
N ALA A 547 -39.99 -31.48 -20.95
CA ALA A 547 -39.78 -31.52 -19.51
C ALA A 547 -39.26 -32.91 -19.06
N THR A 548 -39.09 -33.02 -17.72
CA THR A 548 -38.91 -34.22 -16.87
C THR A 548 -37.46 -34.68 -16.67
N GLU A 549 -37.00 -35.02 -15.47
CA GLU A 549 -37.56 -35.07 -14.10
C GLU A 549 -36.39 -35.26 -13.11
N GLU A 550 -36.48 -34.63 -11.93
CA GLU A 550 -36.25 -35.16 -10.57
C GLU A 550 -35.16 -36.23 -10.29
N ALA A 551 -34.50 -36.32 -9.13
CA ALA A 551 -34.32 -35.58 -7.89
C ALA A 551 -33.47 -36.52 -7.01
N ASN A 552 -32.50 -36.02 -6.23
CA ASN A 552 -32.36 -36.27 -4.78
C ASN A 552 -30.96 -35.96 -4.23
N THR A 553 -30.93 -34.90 -3.42
CA THR A 553 -30.45 -34.84 -2.02
C THR A 553 -29.18 -35.58 -1.62
N THR A 554 -28.17 -34.82 -1.17
CA THR A 554 -27.72 -34.88 0.25
C THR A 554 -26.83 -33.69 0.61
N GLU A 555 -27.10 -33.15 1.80
CA GLU A 555 -26.41 -32.07 2.50
C GLU A 555 -24.94 -32.39 2.80
N THR A 556 -24.12 -31.34 2.80
CA THR A 556 -23.17 -30.87 3.83
C THR A 556 -22.29 -29.86 3.11
N GLY A 557 -22.29 -28.57 3.43
CA GLY A 557 -21.93 -28.02 4.72
C GLY A 557 -20.50 -27.48 4.64
N ASN A 558 -20.39 -26.16 4.48
CA ASN A 558 -19.38 -25.28 5.06
C ASN A 558 -18.09 -24.87 4.31
N ILE A 559 -18.03 -23.54 4.11
CA ILE A 559 -16.91 -22.57 4.33
C ILE A 559 -15.85 -22.53 3.21
N VAL A 560 -15.84 -21.56 2.28
CA VAL A 560 -15.61 -20.09 2.35
C VAL A 560 -14.15 -19.71 2.60
N GLU A 561 -13.65 -18.90 1.64
CA GLU A 561 -12.50 -17.98 1.61
C GLU A 561 -11.07 -18.52 1.57
#